data_AF-A0A2W1LFD9-F1
#
_entry.id   AF-A0A2W1LFD9-F1
#
_cell.length_a   1.000
_cell.length_b   1.000
_cell.length_c   1.000
_cell.angle_alpha   90.00
_cell.angle_beta   90.00
_cell.angle_gamma   90.00
#
_symmetry.space_group_name_H-M   'P 1'
#
loop_
_entity.id
_entity.type
_entity.pdbx_description
1 polymer ?
#
loop_
_entity_poly.entity_id
_entity_poly.type
_entity_poly.pdbx_seq_one_letter_code
_entity_poly.pdbx_strand_id
1 'polypeptide(L)'
;MTVMLILLMGLITFIIRFTPLLTIKQNDNAAERGDNRFLEHLPLAVLCSLTVPGVFLVDQETPWVGIAAGITAVLLVLTRKVPLFGVIIGSVLAAVVVKVLYIG
;
A
#
# COMPACT_ATOMS: atom_id res chain seq x y z
N MET A 1 18.90 -15.23 -26.24
CA MET A 1 19.27 -14.17 -25.25
C MET A 1 18.10 -13.78 -24.34
N THR A 2 16.86 -13.72 -24.82
CA THR A 2 15.66 -13.41 -24.02
C THR A 2 15.28 -14.48 -23.00
N VAL A 3 15.36 -15.77 -23.35
CA VAL A 3 14.99 -16.88 -22.44
C VAL A 3 15.87 -16.92 -21.18
N MET A 4 17.17 -16.64 -21.32
CA MET A 4 18.11 -16.60 -20.20
C MET A 4 17.80 -15.45 -19.22
N LEU A 5 17.39 -14.28 -19.73
CA LEU A 5 16.99 -13.14 -18.89
C LEU A 5 15.71 -13.42 -18.12
N ILE A 6 14.71 -14.04 -18.75
CA ILE A 6 13.45 -14.41 -18.08
C ILE A 6 13.72 -15.42 -16.96
N LEU A 7 14.56 -16.43 -17.24
CA LEU A 7 14.91 -17.46 -16.26
C LEU A 7 15.69 -16.87 -15.07
N LEU A 8 16.63 -15.96 -15.35
CA LEU A 8 17.39 -15.27 -14.31
C LEU A 8 16.51 -14.33 -13.46
N MET A 9 15.61 -13.56 -14.09
CA MET A 9 14.67 -12.67 -13.41
C MET A 9 13.71 -13.46 -12.51
N GLY A 10 13.23 -14.61 -13.01
CA GLY A 10 12.39 -15.53 -12.25
C GLY A 10 13.14 -16.13 -11.06
N LEU A 11 14.39 -16.55 -11.24
CA LEU A 11 15.22 -17.14 -10.18
C LEU A 11 15.48 -16.13 -9.05
N ILE A 12 15.91 -14.91 -9.39
CA ILE A 12 16.19 -13.85 -8.41
C ILE A 12 14.92 -13.48 -7.64
N THR A 13 13.80 -13.30 -8.34
CA THR A 13 12.50 -12.97 -7.73
C THR A 13 12.03 -14.09 -6.81
N PHE A 14 12.20 -15.34 -7.24
CA PHE A 14 11.85 -16.51 -6.44
C PHE A 14 12.67 -16.55 -5.16
N ILE A 15 14.00 -16.38 -5.24
CA ILE A 15 14.89 -16.36 -4.08
C ILE A 15 14.47 -15.27 -3.08
N ILE A 16 14.28 -14.02 -3.53
CA ILE A 16 13.91 -12.91 -2.66
C ILE A 16 12.55 -13.15 -1.99
N ARG A 17 11.56 -13.70 -2.70
CA ARG A 17 10.20 -13.94 -2.17
C ARG A 17 10.10 -15.17 -1.28
N PHE A 18 10.94 -16.18 -1.48
CA PHE A 18 10.95 -17.42 -0.70
C PHE A 18 11.83 -17.34 0.55
N THR A 19 12.80 -16.43 0.58
CA THR A 19 13.65 -16.15 1.75
C THR A 19 12.82 -15.84 3.01
N PRO A 20 11.83 -14.92 3.01
CA PRO A 20 11.04 -14.68 4.22
C PRO A 20 10.23 -15.91 4.65
N LEU A 21 9.75 -16.72 3.71
CA LEU A 21 8.97 -17.94 4.01
C LEU A 21 9.83 -19.04 4.66
N LEU A 22 11.09 -19.16 4.27
CA LEU A 22 12.03 -20.13 4.84
C LEU A 22 12.51 -19.72 6.23
N THR A 23 12.76 -18.42 6.45
CA THR A 23 13.17 -17.88 7.75
C THR A 23 12.06 -18.03 8.80
N ILE A 24 10.79 -17.87 8.41
CA ILE A 24 9.64 -18.06 9.31
C ILE A 24 9.49 -19.54 9.70
N LYS A 25 9.67 -20.48 8.77
CA LYS A 25 9.50 -21.92 9.00
C LYS A 25 10.62 -22.56 9.83
N GLN A 26 11.85 -22.03 9.77
CA GLN A 26 12.97 -22.56 10.55
C GLN A 26 12.95 -22.11 12.03
N ASN A 27 12.12 -21.12 12.36
CA ASN A 27 12.12 -20.45 13.67
C ASN A 27 11.12 -21.02 14.69
N ASP A 28 10.42 -22.12 14.40
CA ASP A 28 9.55 -22.78 15.41
C ASP A 28 10.35 -23.25 16.65
N ASN A 29 11.68 -23.38 16.55
CA ASN A 29 12.56 -23.74 17.68
C ASN A 29 13.40 -22.58 18.25
N ALA A 30 13.30 -21.36 17.71
CA ALA A 30 13.98 -20.17 18.22
C ALA A 30 13.00 -19.00 18.48
N ALA A 31 11.74 -19.37 18.77
CA ALA A 31 10.62 -18.50 19.06
C ALA A 31 10.78 -17.59 20.31
N GLU A 32 11.90 -17.64 21.04
CA GLU A 32 12.02 -16.95 22.34
C GLU A 32 12.92 -15.71 22.39
N ARG A 33 13.71 -15.33 21.37
CA ARG A 33 14.81 -14.34 21.62
C ARG A 33 15.06 -13.16 20.69
N GLY A 34 14.23 -12.85 19.70
CA GLY A 34 14.48 -11.61 18.94
C GLY A 34 13.47 -11.27 17.88
N ASP A 35 12.48 -10.47 18.26
CA ASP A 35 11.98 -9.37 17.43
C ASP A 35 11.39 -9.71 16.04
N ASN A 36 10.55 -10.74 15.98
CA ASN A 36 9.73 -11.05 14.80
C ASN A 36 8.71 -9.94 14.42
N ARG A 37 8.55 -8.90 15.26
CA ARG A 37 7.62 -7.79 15.03
C ARG A 37 8.00 -6.97 13.80
N PHE A 38 9.29 -6.83 13.50
CA PHE A 38 9.74 -6.07 12.33
C PHE A 38 9.29 -6.70 11.01
N LEU A 39 9.38 -8.02 10.86
CA LEU A 39 8.93 -8.70 9.63
C LEU A 39 7.42 -8.70 9.49
N GLU A 40 6.67 -8.77 10.59
CA GLU A 40 5.20 -8.74 10.58
C GLU A 40 4.65 -7.36 10.18
N HIS A 41 5.35 -6.29 10.60
CA HIS A 41 4.96 -4.91 10.25
C HIS A 41 5.52 -4.43 8.91
N LEU A 42 6.46 -5.16 8.29
CA LEU A 42 7.07 -4.77 7.02
C LEU A 42 6.06 -4.69 5.86
N PRO A 43 5.16 -5.67 5.63
CA PRO A 43 4.12 -5.53 4.60
C PRO A 43 3.23 -4.30 4.81
N LEU A 44 2.85 -4.01 6.06
CA LEU A 44 2.00 -2.88 6.39
C LEU A 44 2.72 -1.54 6.18
N ALA A 45 3.99 -1.45 6.56
CA ALA A 45 4.82 -0.28 6.32
C ALA A 45 5.00 -0.01 4.81
N VAL A 46 5.20 -1.05 4.01
CA VAL A 46 5.30 -0.94 2.54
C VAL A 46 3.98 -0.46 1.95
N LEU A 47 2.84 -1.04 2.35
CA LEU A 47 1.52 -0.60 1.88
C LEU A 47 1.25 0.87 2.23
N CYS A 48 1.56 1.30 3.46
CA CYS A 48 1.45 2.71 3.85
C CYS A 48 2.38 3.60 3.01
N SER A 49 3.64 3.19 2.81
CA SER A 49 4.63 3.93 2.02
C SER A 49 4.26 4.03 0.54
N LEU A 50 3.50 3.09 -0.02
CA LEU A 50 3.00 3.15 -1.39
C LEU A 50 1.72 3.96 -1.52
N THR A 51 0.87 3.94 -0.48
CA THR A 51 -0.40 4.65 -0.47
C THR A 51 -0.20 6.17 -0.38
N VAL A 52 0.74 6.63 0.46
CA VAL A 52 1.04 8.08 0.61
C VAL A 52 1.38 8.76 -0.73
N PRO A 53 2.37 8.30 -1.51
CA PRO A 53 2.64 8.85 -2.83
C PRO A 53 1.50 8.55 -3.80
N GLY A 54 0.86 7.39 -3.72
CA GLY A 54 -0.29 7.06 -4.58
C GLY A 54 -1.42 8.09 -4.49
N VAL A 55 -1.73 8.59 -3.29
CA VAL A 55 -2.77 9.61 -3.09
C VAL A 55 -2.32 10.98 -3.59
N PHE A 56 -1.06 11.37 -3.35
CA PHE A 56 -0.54 12.67 -3.77
C PHE A 56 -0.31 12.78 -5.28
N LEU A 57 0.00 11.67 -5.96
CA LEU A 57 0.28 11.63 -7.40
C LEU A 57 -0.95 11.24 -8.25
N VAL A 58 -2.16 11.24 -7.68
CA VAL A 58 -3.40 11.01 -8.45
C VAL A 58 -3.56 12.02 -9.59
N ASP A 59 -3.21 13.28 -9.35
CA ASP A 59 -3.20 14.35 -10.34
C ASP A 59 -1.87 15.11 -10.27
N GLN A 60 -1.08 15.04 -11.35
CA GLN A 60 0.25 15.66 -11.38
C GLN A 60 0.18 17.20 -11.38
N GLU A 61 -0.93 17.77 -11.81
CA GLU A 61 -1.10 19.23 -11.92
C GLU A 61 -1.70 19.85 -10.65
N THR A 62 -2.43 19.07 -9.84
CA THR A 62 -3.13 19.55 -8.65
C THR A 62 -3.04 18.57 -7.48
N PRO A 63 -1.90 18.54 -6.75
CA PRO A 63 -1.73 17.67 -5.58
C PRO A 63 -2.75 17.95 -4.43
N TRP A 64 -3.43 19.09 -4.48
CA TRP A 64 -4.54 19.46 -3.59
C TRP A 64 -5.73 18.49 -3.67
N VAL A 65 -6.00 17.92 -4.86
CA VAL A 65 -7.08 16.92 -5.04
C VAL A 65 -6.80 15.67 -4.21
N GLY A 66 -5.55 15.21 -4.21
CA GLY A 66 -5.10 14.06 -3.43
C GLY A 66 -5.24 14.29 -1.93
N ILE A 67 -4.83 15.46 -1.44
CA ILE A 67 -4.96 15.83 -0.02
C ILE A 67 -6.43 15.84 0.42
N ALA A 68 -7.31 16.46 -0.37
CA ALA A 68 -8.75 16.51 -0.06
C ALA A 68 -9.39 15.12 -0.05
N ALA A 69 -9.04 14.26 -1.01
CA ALA A 69 -9.50 12.87 -1.07
C ALA A 69 -8.99 12.03 0.12
N GLY A 70 -7.74 12.24 0.54
CA GLY A 70 -7.13 11.58 1.69
C GLY A 70 -7.78 11.99 3.01
N ILE A 71 -7.99 13.30 3.24
CA ILE A 71 -8.64 13.80 4.46
C ILE A 71 -10.08 13.31 4.55
N THR A 72 -10.82 13.33 3.44
CA THR A 72 -12.19 12.80 3.41
C THR A 72 -12.23 11.31 3.69
N ALA A 73 -11.29 10.52 3.14
CA ALA A 73 -11.17 9.09 3.45
C ALA A 73 -10.91 8.84 4.95
N VAL A 74 -9.99 9.61 5.58
CA VAL A 74 -9.67 9.48 7.01
C VAL A 74 -10.88 9.79 7.88
N LEU A 75 -11.60 10.89 7.59
CA LEU A 75 -12.82 11.27 8.30
C LEU A 75 -13.91 10.19 8.19
N LEU A 76 -14.08 9.63 6.99
CA LEU A 76 -15.06 8.58 6.71
C LEU A 76 -14.72 7.26 7.43
N VAL A 77 -13.45 6.86 7.43
CA VAL A 77 -12.98 5.66 8.16
C VAL A 77 -13.14 5.81 9.67
N LEU A 78 -12.84 7.00 10.21
CA LEU A 78 -12.93 7.26 11.64
C LEU A 78 -14.40 7.25 12.12
N THR A 79 -15.33 7.50 11.21
CA THR A 79 -16.76 7.38 11.45
C THR A 79 -17.13 5.89 11.50
N ARG A 80 -17.23 5.34 12.71
CA ARG A 80 -17.39 3.92 13.08
C ARG A 80 -18.56 3.14 12.42
N LYS A 81 -19.35 3.76 11.53
CA LYS A 81 -20.56 3.19 10.91
C LYS A 81 -20.45 2.97 9.39
N VAL A 82 -19.36 3.39 8.74
CA VAL A 82 -19.28 3.31 7.27
C VAL A 82 -18.51 2.06 6.82
N PRO A 83 -19.09 1.20 5.96
CA PRO A 83 -18.36 0.08 5.39
C PRO A 83 -17.20 0.59 4.51
N LEU A 84 -16.10 -0.19 4.43
CA LEU A 84 -14.91 0.16 3.63
C LEU A 84 -15.25 0.60 2.20
N PHE A 85 -16.19 -0.09 1.54
CA PHE A 85 -16.67 0.29 0.20
C PHE A 85 -17.29 1.69 0.16
N GLY A 86 -18.03 2.09 1.19
CA GLY A 86 -18.59 3.44 1.28
C GLY A 86 -17.52 4.52 1.41
N VAL A 87 -16.43 4.22 2.13
CA VAL A 87 -15.28 5.12 2.24
C VAL A 87 -14.57 5.30 0.90
N ILE A 88 -14.37 4.21 0.16
CA ILE A 88 -13.74 4.24 -1.17
C ILE A 88 -14.57 5.11 -2.12
N ILE A 89 -15.88 4.84 -2.21
CA ILE A 89 -16.79 5.58 -3.10
C ILE A 89 -16.85 7.07 -2.69
N GLY A 90 -16.94 7.36 -1.38
CA GLY A 90 -16.98 8.73 -0.88
C GLY A 90 -15.69 9.52 -1.14
N SER A 91 -14.53 8.89 -0.96
CA SER A 91 -13.23 9.50 -1.24
C SER A 91 -13.05 9.79 -2.74
N VAL A 92 -13.44 8.87 -3.62
CA VAL A 92 -13.39 9.07 -5.07
C VAL A 92 -14.34 10.18 -5.51
N LEU A 93 -15.57 10.22 -4.98
CA LEU A 93 -16.52 11.30 -5.27
C LEU A 93 -15.97 12.65 -4.82
N ALA A 94 -15.38 12.74 -3.62
CA ALA A 94 -14.76 13.96 -3.14
C ALA A 94 -13.60 14.40 -4.06
N ALA A 95 -12.75 13.47 -4.50
CA ALA A 95 -11.69 13.77 -5.45
C ALA A 95 -12.23 14.34 -6.76
N VAL A 96 -13.29 13.74 -7.32
CA VAL A 96 -13.94 14.20 -8.55
C VAL A 96 -14.55 15.59 -8.37
N VAL A 97 -15.25 15.83 -7.27
CA VAL A 97 -15.86 17.15 -6.97
C VAL A 97 -14.78 18.23 -6.89
N VAL A 98 -13.69 17.97 -6.15
CA VAL A 98 -12.60 18.94 -6.00
C VAL A 98 -11.91 19.20 -7.34
N LYS A 99 -11.69 18.15 -8.15
CA LYS A 99 -11.10 18.29 -9.49
C LYS A 99 -11.98 19.13 -10.41
N VAL A 100 -13.29 18.86 -10.45
CA VAL A 100 -14.25 19.63 -11.25
C VAL A 100 -14.30 21.10 -10.80
N LEU A 101 -14.21 21.37 -9.50
CA LEU A 101 -14.23 22.73 -8.96
C LEU A 101 -12.93 23.52 -9.24
N TYR A 102 -11.80 22.84 -9.37
CA TYR A 102 -10.49 23.47 -9.59
C TYR A 102 -10.16 23.64 -11.09
N ILE A 103 -10.77 22.83 -11.96
CA ILE A 103 -10.61 22.90 -13.42
C ILE A 103 -11.70 23.73 -14.11
N GLY A 104 -12.81 23.99 -13.40
CA GLY A 104 -13.92 24.83 -13.85
C GLY A 104 -13.73 26.32 -13.56
#